data_AF-Q31AL7-F1
#
_entry.id   AF-Q31AL7-F1
#
_cell.length_a   1.000
_cell.length_b   1.000
_cell.length_c   1.000
_cell.angle_alpha   90.00
_cell.angle_beta   90.00
_cell.angle_gamma   90.00
#
_symmetry.space_group_name_H-M   'P 1'
#
loop_
_entity.id
_entity.type
_entity.pdbx_description
1 polymer ?
#
loop_
_entity_poly.entity_id
_entity_poly.type
_entity_poly.pdbx_seq_one_letter_code
_entity_poly.pdbx_strand_id
1 'polypeptide(L)'
;MFILISIILPIIIFIAPINVNAIQGNLDLSSAQTSVGKRFAKVFCDAKRQGLDSEFASEYALNNTYLKFVTFPDDDEYLENLWGFTHNNILDNCAEFVDINDLKDLEIFFKEEGIIASNRDLYLPTFENN
;
A
#
# COMPACT_ATOMS: atom_id res chain seq x y z
N MET A 1 -42.23 -25.68 -12.46
CA MET A 1 -40.80 -26.04 -12.49
C MET A 1 -39.98 -24.86 -13.01
N PHE A 2 -39.95 -23.75 -12.27
CA PHE A 2 -39.24 -22.51 -12.66
C PHE A 2 -38.46 -21.88 -11.50
N ILE A 3 -38.56 -22.43 -10.29
CA ILE A 3 -37.96 -21.86 -9.07
C ILE A 3 -36.51 -22.34 -8.86
N LEU A 4 -36.10 -23.44 -9.50
CA LEU A 4 -34.74 -24.00 -9.36
C LEU A 4 -33.67 -23.28 -10.21
N ILE A 5 -34.07 -22.45 -11.18
CA ILE A 5 -33.11 -21.76 -12.07
C ILE A 5 -32.68 -20.40 -11.48
N SER A 6 -33.43 -19.83 -10.54
CA SER A 6 -33.19 -18.48 -10.02
C SER A 6 -32.07 -18.40 -8.96
N ILE A 7 -31.67 -19.53 -8.38
CA ILE A 7 -30.70 -19.56 -7.26
C ILE A 7 -29.26 -19.85 -7.75
N ILE A 8 -29.10 -20.32 -9.00
CA ILE A 8 -27.79 -20.72 -9.53
C ILE A 8 -27.07 -19.54 -10.22
N LEU A 9 -27.80 -18.52 -10.68
CA LEU A 9 -27.22 -17.37 -11.39
C LEU A 9 -26.32 -16.46 -10.53
N PRO A 10 -26.56 -16.19 -9.22
CA PRO A 10 -25.69 -15.31 -8.45
C PRO A 10 -24.36 -15.95 -8.02
N ILE A 11 -24.20 -17.27 -8.15
CA ILE A 11 -22.96 -17.97 -7.71
C ILE A 11 -21.86 -17.87 -8.77
N ILE A 12 -22.21 -17.74 -10.06
CA ILE A 12 -21.23 -17.72 -11.16
C ILE A 12 -20.45 -16.39 -11.24
N ILE A 13 -20.95 -15.32 -10.62
CA ILE A 13 -20.24 -14.01 -10.58
C ILE A 13 -19.14 -14.00 -9.50
N PHE A 14 -19.14 -14.95 -8.56
CA PHE A 14 -18.18 -14.98 -7.44
C PHE A 14 -16.92 -15.82 -7.68
N ILE A 15 -16.79 -16.51 -8.83
CA ILE A 15 -15.69 -17.46 -9.07
C ILE A 15 -14.94 -17.18 -10.39
N ALA A 16 -15.16 -16.02 -11.01
CA ALA A 16 -14.23 -15.58 -12.03
C ALA A 16 -12.98 -15.04 -11.31
N PRO A 17 -11.81 -15.70 -11.38
CA PRO A 17 -10.58 -15.00 -11.04
C PRO A 17 -10.53 -13.79 -11.97
N ILE A 18 -10.65 -12.61 -11.41
CA ILE A 18 -10.24 -11.38 -12.09
C ILE A 18 -8.78 -11.62 -12.45
N ASN A 19 -8.54 -11.96 -13.72
CA ASN A 19 -7.25 -11.82 -14.37
C ASN A 19 -6.93 -10.32 -14.38
N VAL A 20 -6.58 -9.78 -13.21
CA VAL A 20 -5.87 -8.52 -13.11
C VAL A 20 -4.49 -8.82 -13.65
N ASN A 21 -4.34 -8.66 -14.96
CA ASN A 21 -3.05 -8.36 -15.52
C ASN A 21 -2.62 -7.09 -14.79
N ALA A 22 -1.74 -7.23 -13.81
CA ALA A 22 -1.07 -6.13 -13.16
C ALA A 22 -0.51 -5.26 -14.29
N ILE A 23 -1.20 -4.16 -14.58
CA ILE A 23 -0.63 -3.08 -15.37
C ILE A 23 0.38 -2.47 -14.41
N GLN A 24 1.56 -3.09 -14.35
CA GLN A 24 2.79 -2.38 -14.01
C GLN A 24 2.95 -1.34 -15.12
N GLY A 25 2.22 -0.22 -14.96
CA GLY A 25 2.57 1.02 -15.63
C GLY A 25 4.05 1.25 -15.36
N ASN A 26 4.78 1.62 -16.41
CA ASN A 26 6.22 1.75 -16.45
C ASN A 26 6.69 2.88 -15.50
N LEU A 27 6.57 2.66 -14.19
CA LEU A 27 7.00 3.57 -13.13
C LEU A 27 8.49 3.30 -12.92
N ASP A 28 9.33 4.23 -13.37
CA ASP A 28 10.78 4.14 -13.24
C ASP A 28 11.19 4.54 -11.81
N LEU A 29 11.03 3.60 -10.87
CA LEU A 29 11.48 3.72 -9.48
C LEU A 29 12.86 3.07 -9.31
N SER A 30 13.68 3.61 -8.42
CA SER A 30 14.94 2.92 -8.09
C SER A 30 14.68 1.59 -7.37
N SER A 31 15.66 0.69 -7.41
CA SER A 31 15.54 -0.67 -6.87
C SER A 31 15.25 -0.70 -5.36
N ALA A 32 15.81 0.25 -4.60
CA ALA A 32 15.57 0.39 -3.17
C ALA A 32 14.11 0.77 -2.87
N GLN A 33 13.51 1.60 -3.71
CA GLN A 33 12.17 2.18 -3.52
C GLN A 33 11.10 1.15 -3.86
N THR A 34 11.30 0.47 -4.98
CA THR A 34 10.56 -0.74 -5.35
C THR A 34 10.59 -1.77 -4.21
N SER A 35 11.74 -1.94 -3.55
CA SER A 35 11.88 -2.85 -2.40
C SER A 35 11.06 -2.40 -1.19
N VAL A 36 11.09 -1.11 -0.85
CA VAL A 36 10.33 -0.55 0.28
C VAL A 36 8.82 -0.66 0.04
N GLY A 37 8.32 -0.16 -1.10
CA GLY A 37 6.90 -0.21 -1.43
C GLY A 37 6.37 -1.65 -1.49
N LYS A 38 7.15 -2.56 -2.10
CA LYS A 38 6.80 -3.99 -2.16
C LYS A 38 6.77 -4.63 -0.77
N ARG A 39 7.74 -4.31 0.10
CA ARG A 39 7.77 -4.82 1.47
C ARG A 39 6.60 -4.30 2.28
N PHE A 40 6.27 -3.01 2.13
CA PHE A 40 5.13 -2.40 2.79
C PHE A 40 3.83 -3.07 2.38
N ALA A 41 3.56 -3.15 1.07
CA ALA A 41 2.38 -3.82 0.54
C ALA A 41 2.26 -5.26 1.05
N LYS A 42 3.37 -6.01 1.05
CA LYS A 42 3.40 -7.38 1.58
C LYS A 42 3.00 -7.44 3.05
N VAL A 43 3.63 -6.65 3.91
CA VAL A 43 3.38 -6.70 5.36
C VAL A 43 1.96 -6.25 5.68
N PHE A 44 1.49 -5.18 5.03
CA PHE A 44 0.11 -4.72 5.14
C PHE A 44 -0.88 -5.82 4.75
N CYS A 45 -0.69 -6.44 3.58
CA CYS A 45 -1.53 -7.54 3.12
C CYS A 45 -1.51 -8.74 4.07
N ASP A 46 -0.34 -9.10 4.62
CA ASP A 46 -0.23 -10.20 5.59
C ASP A 46 -1.01 -9.90 6.89
N ALA A 47 -1.07 -8.63 7.32
CA ALA A 47 -1.86 -8.20 8.46
C ALA A 47 -3.37 -8.22 8.16
N LYS A 48 -3.79 -7.70 7.01
CA LYS A 48 -5.20 -7.71 6.57
C LYS A 48 -5.75 -9.14 6.42
N ARG A 49 -4.95 -10.07 5.90
CA ARG A 49 -5.31 -11.51 5.84
C ARG A 49 -5.51 -12.15 7.21
N GLN A 50 -4.89 -11.61 8.26
CA GLN A 50 -5.08 -12.06 9.63
C GLN A 50 -6.31 -11.43 10.30
N GLY A 51 -7.06 -10.58 9.58
CA GLY A 51 -8.25 -9.92 10.09
C GLY A 51 -7.97 -8.67 10.92
N LEU A 52 -6.76 -8.12 10.83
CA LEU A 52 -6.42 -6.84 11.46
C LEU A 52 -7.11 -5.70 10.71
N ASP A 53 -7.53 -4.68 11.46
CA ASP A 53 -8.04 -3.46 10.86
C ASP A 53 -6.95 -2.68 10.13
N SER A 54 -7.36 -1.73 9.30
CA SER A 54 -6.46 -1.01 8.40
C SER A 54 -5.51 -0.06 9.11
N GLU A 55 -5.93 0.54 10.22
CA GLU A 55 -5.08 1.41 11.03
C GLU A 55 -3.92 0.60 11.59
N PHE A 56 -4.23 -0.51 12.26
CA PHE A 56 -3.23 -1.38 12.85
C PHE A 56 -2.34 -2.04 11.80
N ALA A 57 -2.91 -2.49 10.68
CA ALA A 57 -2.15 -3.07 9.57
C ALA A 57 -1.17 -2.04 8.96
N SER A 58 -1.57 -0.78 8.87
CA SER A 58 -0.75 0.32 8.35
C SER A 58 0.42 0.63 9.29
N GLU A 59 0.16 0.78 10.58
CA GLU A 59 1.20 1.01 11.58
C GLU A 59 2.16 -0.19 11.67
N TYR A 60 1.63 -1.40 11.61
CA TYR A 60 2.43 -2.61 11.59
C TYR A 60 3.34 -2.67 10.35
N ALA A 61 2.81 -2.34 9.17
CA ALA A 61 3.59 -2.26 7.94
C ALA A 61 4.67 -1.18 8.02
N LEU A 62 4.35 0.02 8.51
CA LEU A 62 5.30 1.10 8.73
C LEU A 62 6.45 0.66 9.65
N ASN A 63 6.14 0.08 10.80
CA ASN A 63 7.14 -0.34 11.79
C ASN A 63 8.01 -1.52 11.32
N ASN A 64 7.48 -2.33 10.41
CA ASN A 64 8.19 -3.44 9.80
C ASN A 64 8.75 -3.10 8.41
N THR A 65 8.79 -1.82 8.02
CA THR A 65 9.38 -1.39 6.76
C THR A 65 10.35 -0.26 6.98
N TYR A 66 11.24 -0.07 6.01
CA TYR A 66 12.14 1.07 5.99
C TYR A 66 11.47 2.30 5.37
N LEU A 67 10.12 2.40 5.34
CA LEU A 67 9.44 3.60 4.86
C LEU A 67 9.91 4.85 5.63
N LYS A 68 10.11 4.70 6.95
CA LYS A 68 10.75 5.68 7.84
C LYS A 68 12.17 6.11 7.44
N PHE A 69 12.81 5.38 6.52
CA PHE A 69 14.19 5.60 6.07
C PHE A 69 14.27 5.78 4.55
N VAL A 70 13.12 6.00 3.88
CA VAL A 70 13.12 6.45 2.49
C VAL A 70 13.60 7.89 2.49
N THR A 71 14.92 8.03 2.54
CA THR A 71 15.64 9.30 2.52
C THR A 71 15.30 10.06 1.25
N PHE A 72 14.66 11.22 1.44
CA PHE A 72 14.46 12.34 0.52
C PHE A 72 13.55 12.15 -0.70
N PRO A 73 12.23 12.14 -0.51
CA PRO A 73 11.38 13.03 -1.29
C PRO A 73 11.58 14.47 -0.80
N ASP A 74 12.46 15.23 -1.46
CA ASP A 74 12.23 16.68 -1.57
C ASP A 74 11.17 16.96 -2.66
N ASP A 75 10.48 15.93 -3.13
CA ASP A 75 9.64 15.93 -4.32
C ASP A 75 8.31 15.20 -4.02
N ASP A 76 7.20 15.91 -4.09
CA ASP A 76 5.86 15.34 -3.95
C ASP A 76 5.60 14.25 -5.00
N GLU A 77 6.15 14.41 -6.21
CA GLU A 77 6.03 13.43 -7.30
C GLU A 77 6.61 12.07 -6.89
N TYR A 78 7.64 12.09 -6.06
CA TYR A 78 8.25 10.87 -5.56
C TYR A 78 7.31 10.06 -4.64
N LEU A 79 6.68 10.72 -3.66
CA LEU A 79 5.76 10.05 -2.75
C LEU A 79 4.53 9.53 -3.48
N GLU A 80 4.04 10.28 -4.47
CA GLU A 80 2.95 9.85 -5.34
C GLU A 80 3.31 8.59 -6.14
N ASN A 81 4.51 8.56 -6.73
CA ASN A 81 4.96 7.40 -7.49
C ASN A 81 5.16 6.17 -6.59
N LEU A 82 5.77 6.33 -5.42
CA LEU A 82 5.95 5.25 -4.46
C LEU A 82 4.60 4.72 -3.94
N TRP A 83 3.65 5.61 -3.67
CA TRP A 83 2.29 5.24 -3.32
C TRP A 83 1.63 4.45 -4.45
N GLY A 84 1.65 4.96 -5.68
CA GLY A 84 1.07 4.28 -6.84
C GLY A 84 1.62 2.86 -7.02
N PHE A 85 2.93 2.69 -6.88
CA PHE A 85 3.55 1.36 -6.89
C PHE A 85 3.06 0.46 -5.75
N THR A 86 3.02 0.99 -4.52
CA THR A 86 2.59 0.26 -3.32
C THR A 86 1.13 -0.16 -3.41
N HIS A 87 0.26 0.78 -3.78
CA HIS A 87 -1.17 0.59 -4.01
C HIS A 87 -1.42 -0.53 -5.03
N ASN A 88 -0.73 -0.52 -6.17
CA ASN A 88 -0.86 -1.59 -7.16
C ASN A 88 -0.46 -2.95 -6.59
N ASN A 89 0.63 -3.02 -5.82
CA ASN A 89 1.01 -4.28 -5.16
C ASN A 89 -0.04 -4.73 -4.13
N ILE A 90 -0.71 -3.82 -3.42
CA ILE A 90 -1.79 -4.18 -2.50
C ILE A 90 -2.98 -4.75 -3.28
N LEU A 91 -3.39 -4.08 -4.36
CA LEU A 91 -4.49 -4.55 -5.20
C LEU A 91 -4.20 -5.93 -5.78
N ASP A 92 -2.98 -6.15 -6.27
CA ASP A 92 -2.57 -7.43 -6.88
C ASP A 92 -2.53 -8.59 -5.87
N ASN A 93 -2.30 -8.31 -4.58
CA ASN A 93 -2.02 -9.35 -3.58
C ASN A 93 -3.14 -9.55 -2.56
N CYS A 94 -3.92 -8.52 -2.21
CA CYS A 94 -4.90 -8.62 -1.14
C CYS A 94 -6.14 -7.73 -1.34
N ALA A 95 -6.49 -7.34 -2.57
CA ALA A 95 -7.70 -6.54 -2.84
C ALA A 95 -8.99 -7.14 -2.23
N GLU A 96 -9.10 -8.45 -2.10
CA GLU A 96 -10.27 -9.11 -1.48
C GLU A 96 -10.43 -8.83 0.03
N PHE A 97 -9.36 -8.36 0.70
CA PHE A 97 -9.33 -8.07 2.13
C PHE A 97 -9.31 -6.58 2.46
N VAL A 98 -9.36 -5.70 1.44
CA VAL A 98 -9.15 -4.27 1.59
C VAL A 98 -10.26 -3.55 0.84
N ASP A 99 -11.02 -2.71 1.54
CA ASP A 99 -12.06 -1.92 0.90
C ASP A 99 -11.55 -0.56 0.39
N ILE A 100 -12.42 0.19 -0.30
CA ILE A 100 -12.03 1.48 -0.88
C ILE A 100 -11.73 2.56 0.17
N ASN A 101 -12.32 2.48 1.36
CA ASN A 101 -12.03 3.41 2.44
C ASN A 101 -10.69 3.04 3.09
N ASP A 102 -10.44 1.74 3.28
CA ASP A 102 -9.15 1.23 3.75
C ASP A 102 -7.99 1.75 2.89
N LEU A 103 -8.15 1.76 1.56
CA LEU A 103 -7.14 2.27 0.65
C LEU A 103 -6.93 3.78 0.74
N LYS A 104 -8.01 4.56 0.94
CA LYS A 104 -7.92 6.02 1.10
C LYS A 104 -7.23 6.39 2.40
N ASP A 105 -7.61 5.72 3.49
CA ASP A 105 -7.02 5.97 4.80
C ASP A 105 -5.54 5.56 4.79
N LEU A 106 -5.22 4.44 4.15
CA LEU A 106 -3.84 4.02 3.97
C LEU A 106 -3.03 4.99 3.10
N GLU A 107 -3.61 5.55 2.03
CA GLU A 107 -2.94 6.56 1.20
C GLU A 107 -2.53 7.79 2.02
N ILE A 108 -3.47 8.31 2.82
CA ILE A 108 -3.24 9.46 3.69
C ILE A 108 -2.13 9.13 4.68
N PHE A 109 -2.26 8.02 5.41
CA PHE A 109 -1.26 7.57 6.38
C PHE A 109 0.13 7.40 5.74
N PHE A 110 0.21 6.75 4.58
CA PHE A 110 1.46 6.47 3.88
C PHE A 110 2.18 7.77 3.49
N LYS A 111 1.43 8.76 2.98
CA LYS A 111 1.97 10.05 2.57
C LYS A 111 2.40 10.89 3.77
N GLU A 112 1.59 10.94 4.82
CA GLU A 112 1.93 11.67 6.06
C GLU A 112 3.22 11.13 6.68
N GLU A 113 3.33 9.81 6.84
CA GLU A 113 4.53 9.17 7.38
C GLU A 113 5.74 9.32 6.45
N GLY A 114 5.52 9.32 5.13
CA GLY A 114 6.55 9.60 4.14
C GLY A 114 7.12 11.03 4.26
N ILE A 115 6.26 12.03 4.49
CA ILE A 115 6.65 13.42 4.73
C ILE A 115 7.39 13.56 6.08
N ILE A 116 6.91 12.90 7.13
CA ILE A 116 7.59 12.92 8.44
C ILE A 116 8.99 12.32 8.30
N ALA A 117 9.13 11.19 7.62
CA ALA A 117 10.40 10.52 7.37
C ALA A 117 11.36 11.36 6.50
N SER A 118 10.84 12.21 5.62
CA SER A 118 11.64 13.11 4.78
C SER A 118 12.14 14.34 5.52
N ASN A 119 11.52 14.71 6.64
CA ASN A 119 11.92 15.85 7.44
C ASN A 119 13.26 15.61 8.15
N ARG A 120 14.32 16.08 7.50
CA ARG A 120 15.71 15.97 7.92
C ARG A 120 16.01 16.53 9.29
N ASP A 121 15.33 17.62 9.65
CA ASP A 121 15.59 18.36 10.88
C ASP A 121 15.08 17.62 12.12
N LEU A 122 14.16 16.65 11.94
CA LEU A 122 13.73 15.76 13.01
C LEU A 122 14.77 14.68 13.36
N TYR A 123 15.65 14.32 12.42
CA TYR A 123 16.52 13.13 12.55
C TYR A 123 18.01 13.42 12.45
N LEU A 124 18.41 14.56 11.88
CA LEU A 124 19.80 15.01 11.89
C LEU A 124 20.03 15.94 13.08
N PRO A 125 21.12 15.74 13.85
CA PRO A 125 21.48 16.70 14.88
C PRO A 125 21.70 18.07 14.24
N THR A 126 21.00 19.09 14.74
CA THR A 126 21.31 20.48 14.44
C THR A 126 22.72 20.75 14.95
N PHE A 127 23.69 20.80 14.05
CA PHE A 127 25.02 21.30 14.37
C PHE A 127 24.87 22.79 14.66
N GLU A 128 24.79 23.16 15.94
CA GLU A 128 24.94 24.55 16.36
C GLU A 128 26.33 24.99 15.92
N ASN A 129 26.39 25.86 14.91
CA ASN A 129 27.61 26.53 14.51
C ASN A 129 27.99 27.51 15.63
N ASN A 130 28.97 27.14 16.45
CA ASN A 130 29.63 28.02 17.41
C ASN A 130 30.40 29.14 16.72
#